data_AF-A0A2H5Z0B8-F1
#
_entry.id   AF-A0A2H5Z0B8-F1
#
_cell.length_a   1.000
_cell.length_b   1.000
_cell.length_c   1.000
_cell.angle_alpha   90.00
_cell.angle_beta   90.00
_cell.angle_gamma   90.00
#
_symmetry.space_group_name_H-M   'P 1'
#
loop_
_entity.id
_entity.type
_entity.pdbx_description
1 polymer ?
#
loop_
_entity_poly.entity_id
_entity_poly.type
_entity_poly.pdbx_seq_one_letter_code
_entity_poly.pdbx_strand_id
1 'polypeptide(L)'
;MACGTPVVAFPGGAVEEIVVDGVTGFICRTRTLDEMVEAVRRVDQLDRAACRRHVEQHFSSVAMADAYEAIYRQVLLEQAAPLPIGVDGRLPLTMLGEDRVVPHLGDRAGHVVAGGFTTPAALER
;
A
#
# COMPACT_ATOMS: atom_id res chain seq x y z
N MET A 1 10.42 -6.89 -6.51
CA MET A 1 9.58 -7.60 -7.50
C MET A 1 9.19 -6.78 -8.73
N ALA A 2 8.87 -5.47 -8.63
CA ALA A 2 8.58 -4.63 -9.80
C ALA A 2 9.72 -4.55 -10.84
N CYS A 3 10.97 -4.71 -10.41
CA CYS A 3 12.13 -4.82 -11.30
C CYS A 3 12.44 -6.26 -11.74
N GLY A 4 11.55 -7.22 -11.48
CA GLY A 4 11.77 -8.65 -11.73
C GLY A 4 12.70 -9.34 -10.71
N THR A 5 13.06 -8.68 -9.61
CA THR A 5 13.88 -9.30 -8.55
C THR A 5 13.02 -10.12 -7.60
N PRO A 6 13.29 -11.43 -7.42
CA PRO A 6 12.62 -12.28 -6.44
C PRO A 6 12.93 -11.85 -5.01
N VAL A 7 12.10 -12.26 -4.04
CA VAL A 7 12.24 -11.90 -2.61
C VAL A 7 12.50 -13.14 -1.76
N VAL A 8 13.41 -13.05 -0.79
CA VAL A 8 13.58 -14.07 0.25
C VAL A 8 13.28 -13.39 1.59
N ALA A 9 12.31 -13.90 2.33
CA ALA A 9 11.84 -13.27 3.57
C ALA A 9 11.33 -14.29 4.58
N PHE A 10 11.31 -13.91 5.86
CA PHE A 10 10.59 -14.65 6.89
C PHE A 10 9.09 -14.34 6.84
N PRO A 11 8.21 -15.24 7.30
CA PRO A 11 6.77 -14.97 7.36
C PRO A 11 6.47 -13.86 8.36
N GLY A 12 5.54 -12.97 8.01
CA GLY A 12 5.07 -11.89 8.87
C GLY A 12 4.60 -10.67 8.09
N GLY A 13 3.60 -9.98 8.64
CA GLY A 13 3.00 -8.80 7.99
C GLY A 13 2.52 -9.13 6.57
N ALA A 14 2.82 -8.24 5.62
CA ALA A 14 2.39 -8.37 4.24
C ALA A 14 3.19 -9.39 3.40
N VAL A 15 4.20 -10.07 3.96
CA VAL A 15 5.06 -10.99 3.18
C VAL A 15 4.24 -12.10 2.54
N GLU A 16 3.31 -12.70 3.28
CA GLU A 16 2.50 -13.83 2.79
C GLU A 16 1.39 -13.39 1.82
N GLU A 17 1.08 -12.09 1.80
CA GLU A 17 0.15 -11.49 0.83
C GLU A 17 0.85 -11.09 -0.48
N ILE A 18 2.11 -10.64 -0.38
CA ILE A 18 2.89 -10.09 -1.49
C ILE A 18 3.71 -11.17 -2.20
N VAL A 19 4.27 -12.14 -1.46
CA VAL A 19 5.20 -13.13 -2.00
C VAL A 19 4.48 -14.45 -2.22
N VAL A 20 4.57 -14.97 -3.45
CA VAL A 20 4.11 -16.32 -3.79
C VAL A 20 5.31 -17.25 -3.68
N ASP A 21 5.29 -18.08 -2.63
CA ASP A 21 6.36 -19.02 -2.30
C ASP A 21 6.66 -19.97 -3.47
N GLY A 22 7.93 -20.06 -3.86
CA GLY A 22 8.40 -20.84 -5.01
C GLY A 22 8.12 -20.22 -6.38
N VAL A 23 7.47 -19.05 -6.46
CA VAL A 23 7.14 -18.39 -7.74
C VAL A 23 7.78 -17.01 -7.84
N THR A 24 7.48 -16.13 -6.88
CA THR A 24 8.03 -14.76 -6.85
C THR A 24 9.11 -14.57 -5.78
N GLY A 25 9.39 -15.63 -5.03
CA GLY A 25 10.33 -15.62 -3.93
C GLY A 25 10.24 -16.90 -3.10
N PHE A 26 10.91 -16.90 -1.96
CA PHE A 26 10.85 -17.97 -0.97
C PHE A 26 10.51 -17.40 0.41
N ILE A 27 9.55 -18.02 1.08
CA ILE A 27 9.16 -17.67 2.44
C ILE A 27 9.80 -18.67 3.41
N CYS A 28 10.79 -18.21 4.16
CA CYS A 28 11.57 -19.04 5.09
C CYS A 28 10.78 -19.26 6.38
N ARG A 29 9.98 -20.32 6.43
CA ARG A 29 8.99 -20.53 7.49
C ARG A 29 9.62 -20.98 8.81
N THR A 30 10.80 -21.60 8.79
CA THR A 30 11.52 -22.01 10.00
C THR A 30 12.13 -20.82 10.75
N ARG A 31 12.15 -19.63 10.13
CA ARG A 31 12.73 -18.40 10.68
C ARG A 31 14.21 -18.53 11.04
N THR A 32 14.94 -19.36 10.30
CA THR A 32 16.38 -19.59 10.51
C THR A 32 17.21 -18.96 9.41
N LEU A 33 18.45 -18.60 9.74
CA LEU A 33 19.41 -18.10 8.76
C LEU A 33 19.79 -19.17 7.72
N ASP A 34 19.93 -20.42 8.16
CA ASP A 34 20.31 -21.53 7.27
C ASP A 34 19.30 -21.74 6.15
N GLU A 35 17.99 -21.65 6.45
CA GLU A 35 16.94 -21.70 5.44
C GLU A 35 17.03 -20.53 4.46
N MET A 36 17.35 -19.31 4.93
CA MET A 36 17.56 -18.16 4.03
C MET A 36 18.75 -18.37 3.11
N VAL A 37 19.86 -18.91 3.62
CA VAL A 37 21.05 -19.22 2.81
C VAL A 37 20.70 -20.21 1.71
N GLU A 38 19.95 -21.26 2.04
CA GLU A 38 19.51 -22.25 1.06
C GLU A 38 18.53 -21.66 0.04
N ALA A 39 17.60 -20.83 0.48
CA ALA A 39 16.67 -20.13 -0.41
C ALA A 39 17.42 -19.25 -1.42
N VAL A 40 18.41 -18.48 -0.98
CA VAL A 40 19.23 -17.62 -1.87
C VAL A 40 19.93 -18.43 -2.96
N ARG A 41 20.42 -19.64 -2.65
CA ARG A 41 21.05 -20.54 -3.63
C ARG A 41 20.11 -21.03 -4.72
N ARG A 42 18.79 -20.93 -4.51
CA ARG A 42 17.75 -21.38 -5.43
C ARG A 42 17.04 -20.24 -6.16
N VAL A 43 17.35 -18.98 -5.84
CA VAL A 43 16.69 -17.80 -6.42
C VAL A 43 16.86 -17.71 -7.94
N ASP A 44 17.98 -18.22 -8.47
CA ASP A 44 18.27 -18.30 -9.90
C ASP A 44 17.32 -19.22 -10.68
N GLN A 45 16.61 -20.11 -9.98
CA GLN A 45 15.60 -21.01 -10.57
C GLN A 45 14.26 -20.30 -10.83
N LEU A 46 14.06 -19.09 -10.28
CA LEU A 46 12.79 -18.35 -10.38
C LEU A 46 12.73 -17.50 -11.65
N ASP A 47 11.57 -17.48 -12.31
CA ASP A 47 11.31 -16.61 -13.46
C ASP A 47 11.17 -15.15 -13.00
N ARG A 48 12.14 -14.32 -13.39
CA ARG A 48 12.14 -12.87 -13.12
C ARG A 48 10.95 -12.17 -13.78
N ALA A 49 10.49 -12.66 -14.93
CA ALA A 49 9.30 -12.13 -15.59
C ALA A 49 8.02 -12.50 -14.84
N ALA A 50 7.97 -13.66 -14.18
CA ALA A 50 6.84 -14.02 -13.30
C ALA A 50 6.76 -13.07 -12.10
N CYS A 51 7.89 -12.73 -11.48
CA CYS A 51 7.95 -11.72 -10.41
C CYS A 51 7.37 -10.37 -10.86
N ARG A 52 7.73 -9.94 -12.08
CA ARG A 52 7.23 -8.69 -12.66
C ARG A 52 5.73 -8.75 -12.93
N ARG A 53 5.26 -9.79 -13.63
CA ARG A 53 3.83 -9.98 -13.97
C ARG A 53 2.96 -10.00 -12.72
N HIS A 54 3.41 -10.67 -11.66
CA HIS A 54 2.66 -10.73 -10.41
C HIS A 54 2.40 -9.33 -9.82
N VAL A 55 3.42 -8.45 -9.81
CA VAL A 55 3.25 -7.07 -9.34
C VAL A 55 2.33 -6.27 -10.24
N GLU A 56 2.46 -6.38 -11.56
CA GLU A 56 1.62 -5.65 -12.51
C GLU A 56 0.13 -6.02 -12.38
N GLN A 57 -0.15 -7.29 -12.08
CA GLN A 57 -1.52 -7.80 -11.96
C GLN A 57 -2.20 -7.45 -10.64
N HIS A 58 -1.45 -7.38 -9.53
CA HIS A 58 -2.04 -7.31 -8.18
C HIS A 58 -1.72 -6.02 -7.42
N PHE A 59 -0.62 -5.33 -7.76
CA PHE A 59 -0.09 -4.20 -6.99
C PHE A 59 0.20 -2.98 -7.87
N SER A 60 -0.66 -2.75 -8.87
CA SER A 60 -0.57 -1.58 -9.76
C SER A 60 -0.95 -0.29 -9.04
N SER A 61 -0.16 0.77 -9.23
CA SER A 61 -0.44 2.10 -8.69
C SER A 61 -1.73 2.71 -9.25
N VAL A 62 -2.07 2.41 -10.50
CA VAL A 62 -3.31 2.89 -11.13
C VAL A 62 -4.52 2.27 -10.44
N ALA A 63 -4.53 0.94 -10.29
CA ALA A 63 -5.63 0.24 -9.62
C ALA A 63 -5.77 0.70 -8.15
N MET A 64 -4.64 0.96 -7.47
CA MET A 64 -4.65 1.53 -6.12
C MET A 64 -5.29 2.92 -6.12
N ALA A 65 -4.85 3.84 -6.99
CA ALA A 65 -5.38 5.19 -7.07
C ALA A 65 -6.89 5.21 -7.35
N ASP A 66 -7.35 4.41 -8.32
CA ASP A 66 -8.77 4.30 -8.68
C ASP A 66 -9.62 3.79 -7.50
N ALA A 67 -9.12 2.79 -6.76
CA ALA A 67 -9.80 2.25 -5.60
C ALA A 67 -9.91 3.28 -4.45
N TYR A 68 -8.83 4.00 -4.17
CA TYR A 68 -8.84 5.08 -3.17
C TYR A 68 -9.78 6.22 -3.60
N GLU A 69 -9.75 6.63 -4.86
CA GLU A 69 -10.64 7.66 -5.39
C GLU A 69 -12.12 7.26 -5.23
N ALA A 70 -12.46 6.02 -5.55
CA ALA A 70 -13.82 5.50 -5.38
C ALA A 70 -14.28 5.58 -3.91
N ILE A 71 -13.40 5.23 -2.96
CA ILE A 71 -13.69 5.34 -1.52
C ILE A 71 -13.89 6.81 -1.12
N TYR A 72 -13.04 7.72 -1.59
CA TYR A 72 -13.20 9.15 -1.30
C TYR A 72 -14.52 9.71 -1.84
N ARG A 73 -14.91 9.33 -3.07
CA ARG A 73 -16.19 9.70 -3.65
C ARG A 73 -17.36 9.17 -2.81
N GLN A 74 -17.28 7.93 -2.36
CA GLN A 74 -18.31 7.35 -1.50
C GLN A 74 -18.48 8.14 -0.20
N VAL A 75 -17.37 8.41 0.52
CA VAL A 75 -17.42 9.16 1.78
C VAL A 75 -17.97 10.58 1.58
N LEU A 76 -17.60 11.27 0.50
CA LEU A 76 -18.12 12.62 0.21
C LEU A 76 -19.62 12.62 -0.09
N LEU A 77 -20.13 11.58 -0.75
CA LEU A 77 -21.57 11.44 -1.05
C LEU A 77 -22.37 11.06 0.21
N GLU A 78 -21.82 10.22 1.08
CA GLU A 78 -22.43 9.87 2.37
C GLU A 78 -22.45 11.05 3.35
N GLN A 79 -21.45 11.95 3.28
CA GLN A 79 -21.33 13.14 4.13
C GLN A 79 -21.95 14.41 3.54
N ALA A 80 -22.84 14.31 2.54
CA ALA A 80 -23.38 15.46 1.83
C ALA A 80 -24.33 16.36 2.67
N ALA A 81 -23.78 17.04 3.68
CA ALA A 81 -24.08 18.46 3.86
C ALA A 81 -23.23 19.23 2.82
N PRO A 82 -23.79 20.14 2.02
CA PRO A 82 -23.03 20.85 1.00
C PRO A 82 -21.82 21.55 1.63
N LEU A 83 -20.61 21.28 1.12
CA LEU A 83 -19.47 22.14 1.43
C LEU A 83 -19.75 23.51 0.80
N PRO A 84 -19.74 24.61 1.56
CA PRO A 84 -19.90 25.94 0.99
C PRO A 84 -18.63 26.30 0.21
N ILE A 85 -18.57 25.86 -1.03
CA ILE A 85 -17.61 26.40 -2.01
C ILE A 85 -18.04 27.84 -2.28
N GLY A 86 -17.18 28.80 -1.91
CA GLY A 86 -17.41 30.21 -2.24
C GLY A 86 -17.49 30.38 -3.75
N VAL A 87 -18.25 31.38 -4.20
CA VAL A 87 -18.49 31.68 -5.64
C VAL A 87 -17.23 31.86 -6.49
N ASP A 88 -16.07 32.06 -5.84
CA ASP A 88 -14.75 32.21 -6.47
C ASP A 88 -13.97 30.88 -6.61
N GLY A 89 -14.60 29.74 -6.32
CA GLY A 89 -13.98 28.40 -6.40
C GLY A 89 -12.95 28.11 -5.30
N ARG A 90 -12.84 28.97 -4.29
CA ARG A 90 -11.98 28.80 -3.13
C ARG A 90 -12.77 28.31 -1.92
N LEU A 91 -12.18 27.40 -1.16
CA LEU A 91 -12.67 27.10 0.19
C LEU A 91 -12.43 28.34 1.07
N PRO A 92 -13.42 28.76 1.88
CA PRO A 92 -13.20 29.84 2.84
C PRO A 92 -12.00 29.50 3.73
N LEU A 93 -11.07 30.43 3.93
CA LEU A 93 -9.90 30.20 4.81
C LEU A 93 -10.30 29.84 6.25
N THR A 94 -11.52 30.19 6.66
CA THR A 94 -12.15 29.75 7.93
C THR A 94 -12.37 28.23 8.02
N MET A 95 -12.26 27.48 6.92
CA MET A 95 -12.36 26.01 6.85
C MET A 95 -10.97 25.32 6.88
N LEU A 96 -9.87 26.07 6.88
CA LEU A 96 -8.50 25.54 7.05
C LEU A 96 -8.04 25.55 8.51
N GLY A 97 -8.91 25.97 9.45
CA GLY A 97 -8.70 25.89 10.89
C GLY A 97 -9.20 24.56 11.47
N GLU A 98 -8.51 24.06 12.49
CA GLU A 98 -8.54 22.71 13.08
C GLU A 98 -9.90 22.20 13.63
N ASP A 99 -11.02 22.91 13.45
CA ASP A 99 -12.29 22.63 14.12
C ASP A 99 -13.38 22.01 13.22
N ARG A 100 -12.99 21.01 12.41
CA ARG A 100 -13.91 19.90 12.10
C ARG A 100 -13.33 18.60 12.65
N VAL A 101 -13.65 18.34 13.91
CA VAL A 101 -13.94 16.97 14.34
C VAL A 101 -15.01 16.45 13.39
N VAL A 102 -14.62 15.54 12.50
CA VAL A 102 -15.55 14.68 11.76
C VAL A 102 -16.51 14.10 12.80
N PRO A 103 -17.79 14.48 12.82
CA PRO A 103 -18.69 13.76 13.68
C PRO A 103 -18.74 12.33 13.10
N HIS A 104 -18.92 11.33 13.96
CA HIS A 104 -19.32 9.96 13.61
C HIS A 104 -18.33 8.98 12.92
N LEU A 105 -17.01 9.21 12.89
CA LEU A 105 -16.03 8.11 12.64
C LEU A 105 -15.74 7.29 13.92
N GLY A 106 -16.78 6.95 14.69
CA GLY A 106 -16.64 6.38 16.04
C GLY A 106 -17.01 4.90 16.18
N ASP A 107 -17.83 4.33 15.30
CA ASP A 107 -18.50 3.06 15.65
C ASP A 107 -17.95 1.79 14.96
N ARG A 108 -16.93 1.89 14.10
CA ARG A 108 -16.32 0.70 13.45
C ARG A 108 -14.80 0.79 13.25
N ALA A 109 -14.08 1.40 14.19
CA ALA A 109 -12.62 1.40 14.17
C ALA A 109 -12.06 0.02 14.60
N GLY A 110 -11.89 -0.87 13.62
CA GLY A 110 -10.82 -1.85 13.65
C GLY A 110 -9.49 -1.10 13.65
N HIS A 111 -8.62 -1.43 14.61
CA HIS A 111 -7.35 -0.78 14.89
C HIS A 111 -6.43 -0.75 13.66
N VAL A 112 -6.18 0.42 13.07
CA VAL A 112 -5.16 0.59 12.02
C VAL A 112 -3.99 1.37 12.63
N VAL A 113 -2.88 0.67 12.86
CA VAL A 113 -1.61 1.26 13.26
C VAL A 113 -0.93 1.81 12.00
N ALA A 114 -0.82 3.14 11.89
CA ALA A 114 -0.14 3.80 10.79
C ALA A 114 1.40 3.64 10.94
N GLY A 115 1.96 2.62 10.32
CA GLY A 115 3.40 2.53 10.06
C GLY A 115 3.75 3.36 8.83
N GLY A 116 4.33 4.54 9.02
CA GLY A 116 4.75 5.42 7.93
C GLY A 116 5.96 4.86 7.18
N PHE A 117 5.81 4.59 5.89
CA PHE A 117 6.93 4.52 4.95
C PHE A 117 7.03 5.87 4.25
N THR A 118 7.92 6.75 4.73
CA THR A 118 8.31 7.95 4.00
C THR A 118 9.18 7.53 2.81
N THR A 119 8.70 7.79 1.60
CA THR A 119 9.54 7.76 0.40
C THR A 119 10.57 8.88 0.52
N PRO A 120 11.90 8.63 0.42
CA PRO A 120 12.85 9.70 0.37
C PRO A 120 12.68 10.45 -0.95
N ALA A 121 12.44 11.76 -0.84
CA ALA A 121 12.40 12.68 -1.96
C ALA A 121 13.72 12.61 -2.75
N ALA A 122 13.58 12.74 -4.06
CA ALA A 122 14.62 12.80 -5.08
C ALA A 122 15.91 13.49 -4.63
N LEU A 123 17.03 12.79 -4.79
CA LEU A 123 18.37 13.37 -4.82
C LEU A 123 18.59 13.89 -6.26
N GLU A 124 18.36 15.20 -6.46
CA GLU A 124 18.82 15.90 -7.66
C GLU A 124 20.36 16.07 -7.63
N ARG A 125 20.93 16.14 -8.83
CA ARG A 125 22.36 16.05 -9.16
C ARG A 125 23.16 17.29 -8.79
#